data_AF-A0A6P0LWS9-F1
#
_entry.id   AF-A0A6P0LWS9-F1
#
_cell.length_a   1.000
_cell.length_b   1.000
_cell.length_c   1.000
_cell.angle_alpha   90.00
_cell.angle_beta   90.00
_cell.angle_gamma   90.00
#
_symmetry.space_group_name_H-M   'P 1'
#
loop_
_entity.id
_entity.type
_entity.pdbx_description
1 polymer ?
#
loop_
_entity_poly.entity_id
_entity_poly.type
_entity_poly.pdbx_seq_one_letter_code
_entity_poly.pdbx_strand_id
1 'polypeptide(L)'
;MDFSPDSVGKIVLNTTLAGCASAWAVIAWRWIINADKVDFSTILNGILGGLVGITASSNVVEPLESLIIGIVSGVIVILGVDLLRNIKIDDAVGAIPVHCFCGIWGGLATGFFAQGENIHLGKQLLGSFLIPFWSFGVVFVVLTILNKIFKIRVSPEKENDGLDWQEHGEIAYLSLEKNE
;
A
#
# COMPACT_ATOMS: atom_id res chain seq x y z
N MET A 1 -15.61 18.84 -12.73
CA MET A 1 -15.74 17.73 -11.78
C MET A 1 -17.21 17.68 -11.39
N ASP A 2 -17.89 16.56 -11.64
CA ASP A 2 -19.33 16.42 -11.38
C ASP A 2 -19.55 15.95 -9.93
N PHE A 3 -20.31 16.73 -9.17
CA PHE A 3 -20.66 16.48 -7.76
C PHE A 3 -22.12 16.04 -7.59
N SER A 4 -22.74 15.54 -8.66
CA SER A 4 -24.06 14.92 -8.58
C SER A 4 -24.07 13.75 -7.58
N PRO A 5 -25.20 13.48 -6.90
CA PRO A 5 -25.31 12.34 -6.00
C PRO A 5 -24.95 11.01 -6.66
N ASP A 6 -25.27 10.84 -7.94
CA ASP A 6 -24.97 9.63 -8.71
C ASP A 6 -23.46 9.48 -8.96
N SER A 7 -22.77 10.58 -9.31
CA SER A 7 -21.31 10.61 -9.47
C SER A 7 -20.59 10.24 -8.16
N VAL A 8 -20.99 10.87 -7.05
CA VAL A 8 -20.41 10.58 -5.72
C VAL A 8 -20.72 9.14 -5.30
N GLY A 9 -21.96 8.67 -5.54
CA GLY A 9 -22.37 7.30 -5.27
C GLY A 9 -21.53 6.27 -6.02
N LYS A 10 -21.24 6.51 -7.31
CA LYS A 10 -20.37 5.65 -8.12
C LYS A 10 -18.94 5.61 -7.58
N ILE A 11 -18.37 6.75 -7.18
CA ILE A 11 -17.03 6.82 -6.59
C ILE A 11 -16.94 5.97 -5.32
N VAL A 12 -17.91 6.14 -4.40
CA VAL A 12 -17.96 5.37 -3.15
C VAL A 12 -18.11 3.89 -3.44
N LEU A 13 -19.04 3.52 -4.35
CA LEU A 13 -19.26 2.13 -4.75
C LEU A 13 -17.98 1.49 -5.30
N ASN A 14 -17.35 2.11 -6.30
CA ASN A 14 -16.11 1.61 -6.91
C ASN A 14 -14.99 1.46 -5.88
N THR A 15 -14.86 2.43 -4.98
CA THR A 15 -13.85 2.41 -3.92
C THR A 15 -14.05 1.24 -2.97
N THR A 16 -15.28 1.04 -2.50
CA THR A 16 -15.63 -0.08 -1.61
C THR A 16 -15.45 -1.43 -2.30
N LEU A 17 -15.94 -1.57 -3.54
CA LEU A 17 -15.83 -2.81 -4.31
C LEU A 17 -14.38 -3.22 -4.53
N ALA A 18 -13.49 -2.29 -4.90
CA ALA A 18 -12.08 -2.58 -5.10
C ALA A 18 -11.39 -3.03 -3.80
N GLY A 19 -11.66 -2.36 -2.68
CA GLY A 19 -11.13 -2.75 -1.37
C GLY A 19 -11.58 -4.16 -0.95
N CYS A 20 -12.88 -4.46 -1.09
CA CYS A 20 -13.43 -5.79 -0.79
C CYS A 20 -12.87 -6.87 -1.73
N ALA A 21 -12.78 -6.60 -3.03
CA ALA A 21 -12.27 -7.55 -4.01
C ALA A 21 -10.79 -7.87 -3.79
N SER A 22 -10.00 -6.87 -3.42
CA SER A 22 -8.60 -7.04 -3.02
C SER A 22 -8.46 -7.92 -1.77
N ALA A 23 -9.30 -7.71 -0.76
CA ALA A 23 -9.32 -8.53 0.45
C ALA A 23 -9.59 -10.01 0.13
N TRP A 24 -10.60 -10.27 -0.71
CA TRP A 24 -10.93 -11.62 -1.15
C TRP A 24 -9.83 -12.26 -1.98
N ALA A 25 -9.19 -11.50 -2.87
CA ALA A 25 -8.03 -11.99 -3.62
C ALA A 25 -6.89 -12.39 -2.68
N VAL A 26 -6.63 -11.60 -1.64
CA VAL A 26 -5.60 -11.91 -0.65
C VAL A 26 -5.92 -13.17 0.14
N ILE A 27 -7.14 -13.28 0.66
CA ILE A 27 -7.60 -14.43 1.43
C ILE A 27 -7.53 -15.70 0.57
N ALA A 28 -8.08 -15.66 -0.65
CA ALA A 28 -8.07 -16.79 -1.56
C ALA A 28 -6.65 -17.24 -1.91
N TRP A 29 -5.76 -16.31 -2.24
CA TRP A 29 -4.37 -16.63 -2.56
C TRP A 29 -3.63 -17.28 -1.39
N ARG A 30 -3.78 -16.72 -0.18
CA ARG A 30 -3.12 -17.28 1.02
C ARG A 30 -3.68 -18.66 1.38
N TRP A 31 -5.00 -18.90 1.24
CA TRP A 31 -5.57 -20.24 1.43
C TRP A 31 -5.04 -21.28 0.45
N ILE A 32 -4.77 -20.89 -0.81
CA ILE A 32 -4.22 -21.81 -1.82
C ILE A 32 -2.77 -22.20 -1.49
N ILE A 33 -1.95 -21.26 -1.01
CA ILE A 33 -0.51 -21.51 -0.77
C ILE A 33 -0.25 -22.08 0.63
N ASN A 34 -0.87 -21.51 1.66
CA ASN A 34 -0.69 -21.88 3.06
C ASN A 34 -2.06 -21.90 3.74
N ALA A 35 -2.76 -23.03 3.62
CA ALA A 35 -4.13 -23.22 4.08
C ALA A 35 -4.36 -22.90 5.57
N ASP A 36 -3.29 -22.95 6.38
CA ASP A 36 -3.45 -23.08 7.82
C ASP A 36 -3.61 -21.73 8.52
N LYS A 37 -3.05 -20.64 7.99
CA LYS A 37 -3.07 -19.30 8.63
C LYS A 37 -2.97 -18.15 7.62
N VAL A 38 -3.99 -17.29 7.58
CA VAL A 38 -3.93 -15.96 6.96
C VAL A 38 -3.81 -14.94 8.08
N ASP A 39 -2.71 -14.18 8.12
CA ASP A 39 -2.54 -13.14 9.13
C ASP A 39 -3.42 -11.92 8.81
N PHE A 40 -3.97 -11.32 9.87
CA PHE A 40 -4.88 -10.18 9.74
C PHE A 40 -4.22 -8.96 9.11
N SER A 41 -2.92 -8.75 9.37
CA SER A 41 -2.15 -7.64 8.80
C SER A 41 -2.11 -7.71 7.27
N THR A 42 -1.87 -8.89 6.71
CA THR A 42 -1.88 -9.09 5.26
C THR A 42 -3.27 -8.84 4.65
N ILE A 43 -4.36 -9.20 5.34
CA ILE A 43 -5.73 -8.89 4.87
C ILE A 43 -5.96 -7.37 4.87
N LEU A 44 -5.57 -6.67 5.95
CA LEU A 44 -5.69 -5.22 6.03
C LEU A 44 -4.88 -4.52 4.94
N ASN A 45 -3.63 -4.93 4.73
CA ASN A 45 -2.81 -4.43 3.63
C ASN A 45 -3.40 -4.76 2.26
N GLY A 46 -4.06 -5.92 2.12
CA GLY A 46 -4.86 -6.25 0.95
C GLY A 46 -5.97 -5.24 0.69
N ILE A 47 -6.81 -4.96 1.70
CA ILE A 47 -7.88 -3.95 1.60
C ILE A 47 -7.29 -2.60 1.19
N LEU A 48 -6.24 -2.14 1.88
CA LEU A 48 -5.58 -0.87 1.57
C LEU A 48 -5.02 -0.85 0.14
N GLY A 49 -4.42 -1.94 -0.33
CA GLY A 49 -3.92 -2.05 -1.70
C GLY A 49 -5.02 -1.88 -2.74
N GLY A 50 -6.20 -2.46 -2.51
CA GLY A 50 -7.37 -2.26 -3.38
C GLY A 50 -7.87 -0.83 -3.39
N LEU A 51 -7.92 -0.19 -2.22
CA LEU A 51 -8.29 1.22 -2.07
C LEU A 51 -7.28 2.16 -2.77
N VAL A 52 -5.99 1.87 -2.64
CA VAL A 52 -4.94 2.61 -3.36
C VAL A 52 -5.06 2.40 -4.86
N GLY A 53 -5.20 1.15 -5.31
CA GLY A 53 -5.27 0.81 -6.74
C GLY A 53 -6.41 1.49 -7.49
N ILE A 54 -7.58 1.66 -6.86
CA ILE A 54 -8.73 2.31 -7.49
C ILE A 54 -8.71 3.85 -7.41
N THR A 55 -7.84 4.44 -6.58
CA THR A 55 -7.87 5.88 -6.26
C THR A 55 -7.80 6.77 -7.49
N ALA A 56 -6.96 6.42 -8.47
CA ALA A 56 -6.74 7.23 -9.67
C ALA A 56 -7.90 7.20 -10.67
N SER A 57 -8.77 6.19 -10.60
CA SER A 57 -9.82 5.96 -11.61
C SER A 57 -11.23 5.78 -11.04
N SER A 58 -11.42 5.91 -9.73
CA SER A 58 -12.69 5.62 -9.03
C SER A 58 -13.92 6.34 -9.60
N ASN A 59 -13.74 7.51 -10.21
CA ASN A 59 -14.80 8.29 -10.84
C ASN A 59 -15.01 8.00 -12.33
N VAL A 60 -14.08 7.32 -12.99
CA VAL A 60 -14.06 7.14 -14.46
C VAL A 60 -14.21 5.69 -14.92
N VAL A 61 -14.04 4.71 -14.03
CA VAL A 61 -14.28 3.29 -14.35
C VAL A 61 -15.65 2.81 -13.90
N GLU A 62 -16.12 1.72 -14.47
CA GLU A 62 -17.36 1.04 -14.08
C GLU A 62 -17.16 0.08 -12.88
N PRO A 63 -18.23 -0.27 -12.14
CA PRO A 63 -18.15 -1.15 -10.98
C PRO A 63 -17.44 -2.49 -11.22
N LEU A 64 -17.65 -3.11 -12.39
CA LEU A 64 -16.99 -4.37 -12.72
C LEU A 64 -15.47 -4.20 -12.87
N GLU A 65 -15.03 -3.09 -13.47
CA GLU A 65 -13.62 -2.78 -13.64
C GLU A 65 -12.97 -2.50 -12.28
N SER A 66 -13.68 -1.84 -11.36
CA SER A 66 -13.20 -1.61 -10.00
C SER A 66 -12.91 -2.92 -9.24
N LEU A 67 -13.72 -3.97 -9.44
CA LEU A 67 -13.48 -5.29 -8.87
C LEU A 67 -12.18 -5.89 -9.42
N ILE A 68 -11.95 -5.81 -10.74
CA ILE A 68 -10.75 -6.34 -11.39
C ILE A 68 -9.51 -5.59 -10.87
N ILE A 69 -9.57 -4.26 -10.80
CA ILE A 69 -8.49 -3.42 -10.26
C ILE A 69 -8.16 -3.83 -8.82
N GLY A 70 -9.20 -4.04 -8.00
CA GLY A 70 -9.05 -4.53 -6.62
C GLY A 70 -8.37 -5.90 -6.54
N ILE A 71 -8.84 -6.89 -7.29
CA ILE A 71 -8.25 -8.25 -7.30
C ILE A 71 -6.76 -8.21 -7.66
N VAL A 72 -6.40 -7.48 -8.72
CA VAL A 72 -5.00 -7.36 -9.14
C VAL A 72 -4.17 -6.64 -8.06
N SER A 73 -4.74 -5.63 -7.40
CA SER A 73 -4.07 -4.95 -6.30
C SER A 73 -3.76 -5.90 -5.13
N GLY A 74 -4.70 -6.78 -4.76
CA GLY A 74 -4.49 -7.75 -3.69
C GLY A 74 -3.35 -8.74 -4.00
N VAL A 75 -3.29 -9.20 -5.25
CA VAL A 75 -2.17 -10.03 -5.74
C VAL A 75 -0.85 -9.27 -5.66
N ILE A 76 -0.83 -8.01 -6.09
CA ILE A 76 0.36 -7.15 -6.02
C ILE A 76 0.84 -6.96 -4.58
N VAL A 77 -0.06 -6.73 -3.62
CA VAL A 77 0.31 -6.58 -2.20
C VAL A 77 1.02 -7.83 -1.70
N ILE A 78 0.44 -9.03 -1.92
CA ILE A 78 1.05 -10.27 -1.45
C ILE A 78 2.43 -10.49 -2.06
N LEU A 79 2.51 -10.40 -3.39
CA LEU A 79 3.76 -10.60 -4.10
C LEU A 79 4.81 -9.55 -3.72
N GLY A 80 4.38 -8.31 -3.47
CA GLY A 80 5.25 -7.24 -3.02
C GLY A 80 5.80 -7.48 -1.61
N VAL A 81 4.95 -7.88 -0.66
CA VAL A 81 5.39 -8.23 0.70
C VAL A 81 6.38 -9.40 0.67
N ASP A 82 6.05 -10.46 -0.06
CA ASP A 82 6.90 -11.65 -0.15
C ASP A 82 8.22 -11.32 -0.88
N LEU A 83 8.19 -10.45 -1.90
CA LEU A 83 9.39 -9.95 -2.59
C LEU A 83 10.31 -9.19 -1.63
N LEU A 84 9.79 -8.19 -0.89
CA LEU A 84 10.60 -7.38 0.03
C LEU A 84 11.21 -8.23 1.14
N ARG A 85 10.44 -9.18 1.68
CA ARG A 85 10.94 -10.16 2.64
C ARG A 85 12.09 -10.99 2.07
N ASN A 86 11.95 -11.47 0.83
CA ASN A 86 12.98 -12.30 0.18
C ASN A 86 14.28 -11.53 -0.09
N ILE A 87 14.20 -10.23 -0.38
CA ILE A 87 15.38 -9.37 -0.55
C ILE A 87 15.83 -8.70 0.76
N LYS A 88 15.26 -9.10 1.90
CA LYS A 88 15.59 -8.62 3.24
C LYS A 88 15.43 -7.11 3.42
N ILE A 89 14.45 -6.52 2.73
CA ILE A 89 13.98 -5.17 3.01
C ILE A 89 12.86 -5.27 4.03
N ASP A 90 13.11 -4.72 5.21
CA ASP A 90 12.14 -4.68 6.30
C ASP A 90 11.23 -3.45 6.15
N ASP A 91 10.08 -3.65 5.51
CA ASP A 91 9.01 -2.66 5.40
C ASP A 91 8.04 -2.87 6.57
N ALA A 92 8.23 -2.06 7.62
CA ALA A 92 7.58 -2.24 8.92
C ALA A 92 6.05 -2.32 8.87
N VAL A 93 5.41 -1.68 7.89
CA VAL A 93 3.93 -1.62 7.77
C VAL A 93 3.42 -2.14 6.43
N GLY A 94 4.29 -2.46 5.48
CA GLY A 94 3.90 -2.81 4.11
C GLY A 94 3.56 -1.59 3.24
N ALA A 95 4.17 -0.44 3.53
CA ALA A 95 3.90 0.81 2.80
C ALA A 95 4.29 0.72 1.31
N ILE A 96 5.38 0.03 0.97
CA ILE A 96 5.87 -0.07 -0.41
C ILE A 96 4.91 -0.92 -1.25
N PRO A 97 4.52 -2.17 -0.87
CA PRO A 97 3.56 -2.95 -1.63
C PRO A 97 2.20 -2.25 -1.77
N VAL A 98 1.69 -1.67 -0.68
CA VAL A 98 0.37 -1.03 -0.66
C VAL A 98 0.34 0.27 -1.44
N HIS A 99 1.29 1.18 -1.23
CA HIS A 99 1.22 2.52 -1.81
C HIS A 99 2.03 2.67 -3.09
N CYS A 100 3.24 2.12 -3.14
CA CYS A 100 4.08 2.24 -4.34
C CYS A 100 3.62 1.28 -5.43
N PHE A 101 3.56 -0.02 -5.15
CA PHE A 101 3.25 -1.01 -6.19
C PHE A 101 1.78 -0.94 -6.63
N CYS A 102 0.82 -0.91 -5.70
CA CYS A 102 -0.58 -0.72 -6.09
C CYS A 102 -0.86 0.69 -6.64
N GLY A 103 -0.12 1.72 -6.22
CA GLY A 103 -0.23 3.06 -6.81
C GLY A 103 0.22 3.12 -8.26
N ILE A 104 1.36 2.46 -8.58
CA ILE A 104 1.81 2.27 -9.98
C ILE A 104 0.71 1.57 -10.76
N TRP A 105 0.22 0.42 -10.26
CA TRP A 105 -0.86 -0.32 -10.89
C TRP A 105 -2.12 0.51 -11.10
N GLY A 106 -2.55 1.31 -10.11
CA GLY A 106 -3.74 2.14 -10.22
C GLY A 106 -3.64 3.18 -11.34
N GLY A 107 -2.48 3.82 -11.50
CA GLY A 107 -2.24 4.69 -12.65
C GLY A 107 -2.29 3.94 -13.99
N LEU A 108 -1.68 2.75 -14.06
CA LEU A 108 -1.75 1.91 -15.27
C LEU A 108 -3.17 1.45 -15.59
N ALA A 109 -3.91 0.99 -14.58
CA ALA A 109 -5.30 0.58 -14.67
C ALA A 109 -6.19 1.73 -15.16
N THR A 110 -5.95 2.96 -14.70
CA THR A 110 -6.61 4.16 -15.23
C THR A 110 -6.39 4.29 -16.73
N GLY A 111 -5.15 4.06 -17.20
CA GLY A 111 -4.81 4.10 -18.62
C GLY A 111 -5.43 2.97 -19.45
N PHE A 112 -5.71 1.82 -18.85
CA PHE A 112 -6.31 0.67 -19.54
C PHE A 112 -7.84 0.69 -19.58
N PHE A 113 -8.48 0.99 -18.44
CA PHE A 113 -9.94 0.90 -18.29
C PHE A 113 -10.66 2.20 -18.60
N ALA A 114 -10.00 3.36 -18.43
CA ALA A 114 -10.62 4.67 -18.60
C ALA A 114 -10.06 5.47 -19.79
N GLN A 115 -9.48 4.81 -20.79
CA GLN A 115 -8.86 5.50 -21.94
C GLN A 115 -9.89 6.32 -22.73
N GLY A 116 -9.55 7.56 -23.07
CA GLY A 116 -10.44 8.46 -23.81
C GLY A 116 -9.78 9.78 -24.20
N GLU A 117 -10.59 10.79 -24.48
CA GLU A 117 -10.11 12.11 -24.94
C GLU A 117 -9.14 12.78 -23.94
N ASN A 118 -9.36 12.59 -22.64
CA ASN A 118 -8.58 13.23 -21.57
C ASN A 118 -7.62 12.27 -20.84
N ILE A 119 -7.75 10.96 -21.05
CA ILE A 119 -6.96 9.93 -20.36
C ILE A 119 -6.22 9.12 -21.41
N HIS A 120 -4.88 9.16 -21.34
CA HIS A 120 -4.03 8.44 -22.27
C HIS A 120 -3.08 7.52 -21.52
N LEU A 121 -3.03 6.25 -21.93
CA LEU A 121 -2.14 5.24 -21.37
C LEU A 121 -0.68 5.71 -21.30
N GLY A 122 -0.17 6.39 -22.34
CA GLY A 122 1.21 6.89 -22.35
C GLY A 122 1.51 7.91 -21.24
N LYS A 123 0.55 8.79 -20.91
CA LYS A 123 0.71 9.76 -19.81
C LYS A 123 0.63 9.07 -18.45
N GLN A 124 -0.26 8.09 -18.32
CA GLN A 124 -0.38 7.29 -17.11
C GLN A 124 0.88 6.45 -16.84
N LEU A 125 1.42 5.79 -17.86
CA LEU A 125 2.72 5.10 -17.80
C LEU A 125 3.82 6.04 -17.30
N LEU A 126 3.96 7.21 -17.93
CA LEU A 126 4.98 8.18 -17.54
C LEU A 126 4.80 8.62 -16.08
N GLY A 127 3.59 9.00 -15.69
CA GLY A 127 3.29 9.44 -14.32
C GLY A 127 3.52 8.34 -13.27
N SER A 128 2.99 7.14 -13.51
CA SER A 128 3.09 5.99 -12.61
C SER A 128 4.53 5.65 -12.26
N PHE A 129 5.48 5.77 -13.20
CA PHE A 129 6.89 5.49 -12.92
C PHE A 129 7.66 6.74 -12.48
N LEU A 130 7.42 7.91 -13.09
CA LEU A 130 8.17 9.14 -12.77
C LEU A 130 7.98 9.57 -11.31
N ILE A 131 6.75 9.53 -10.81
CA ILE A 131 6.40 9.99 -9.46
C ILE A 131 7.16 9.20 -8.36
N PRO A 132 7.13 7.85 -8.32
CA PRO A 132 7.85 7.12 -7.28
C PRO A 132 9.37 7.27 -7.39
N PHE A 133 9.96 7.35 -8.60
CA PHE A 133 11.39 7.61 -8.75
C PHE A 133 11.79 8.99 -8.25
N TRP A 134 11.00 10.01 -8.59
CA TRP A 134 11.22 11.37 -8.09
C TRP A 134 11.08 11.44 -6.56
N SER A 135 10.00 10.87 -6.02
CA SER A 135 9.74 10.83 -4.57
C SER A 135 10.87 10.12 -3.83
N PHE A 136 11.27 8.93 -4.29
CA PHE A 136 12.39 8.19 -3.70
C PHE A 136 13.69 9.00 -3.74
N GLY A 137 14.02 9.61 -4.88
CA GLY A 137 15.24 10.40 -5.03
C GLY A 137 15.30 11.60 -4.09
N VAL A 138 14.21 12.37 -4.02
CA VAL A 138 14.13 13.55 -3.13
C VAL A 138 14.18 13.13 -1.66
N VAL A 139 13.37 12.15 -1.25
CA VAL A 139 13.32 11.67 0.13
C VAL A 139 14.67 11.07 0.54
N PHE A 140 15.31 10.30 -0.33
CA PHE A 140 16.64 9.73 -0.07
C PHE A 140 17.69 10.82 0.18
N VAL A 141 17.73 11.86 -0.65
CA VAL A 141 18.66 12.99 -0.47
C VAL A 141 18.37 13.72 0.84
N VAL A 142 17.11 14.06 1.12
CA VAL A 142 16.70 14.79 2.33
C VAL A 142 17.05 13.98 3.58
N LEU A 143 16.65 12.70 3.64
CA LEU A 143 16.93 11.86 4.80
C LEU A 143 18.43 11.61 4.98
N THR A 144 19.20 11.50 3.90
CA THR A 144 20.67 11.37 3.98
C THR A 144 21.32 12.61 4.58
N ILE A 145 20.89 13.81 4.18
CA ILE A 145 21.39 15.08 4.73
C ILE A 145 21.00 15.20 6.19
N LEU A 146 19.73 14.97 6.52
CA LEU A 146 19.23 15.05 7.90
C LEU A 146 19.93 14.04 8.82
N ASN A 147 20.18 12.82 8.34
CA ASN A 147 20.87 11.80 9.12
C ASN A 147 22.32 12.18 9.46
N LYS A 148 22.98 13.02 8.65
CA LYS A 148 24.31 13.54 8.96
C LYS A 148 24.30 14.63 10.04
N ILE A 149 23.17 15.33 10.20
CA ILE A 149 23.04 16.45 11.15
C ILE A 149 22.49 15.96 12.50
N PHE A 150 21.42 15.16 12.46
CA PHE A 150 20.63 14.81 13.65
C PHE A 150 20.70 13.33 14.04
N LYS A 151 21.23 12.44 13.19
CA LYS A 151 21.12 10.96 13.33
C LYS A 151 19.68 10.51 13.60
N ILE A 152 18.94 10.20 12.54
CA ILE A 152 17.49 9.94 12.62
C ILE A 152 17.19 8.56 13.23
N ARG A 153 18.07 7.57 13.04
CA ARG A 153 17.92 6.24 13.64
C ARG A 153 18.61 6.21 15.01
N VAL A 154 17.91 5.66 16.00
CA VAL A 154 18.45 5.42 17.34
C VAL A 154 19.60 4.40 17.31
N SER A 155 20.38 4.33 18.39
CA SER A 155 21.43 3.31 18.52
C SER A 155 20.82 1.91 18.66
N PRO A 156 21.54 0.83 18.28
CA PRO A 156 21.05 -0.54 18.42
C PRO A 156 20.68 -0.93 19.86
N GLU A 157 21.41 -0.41 20.84
CA GLU A 157 21.09 -0.59 22.27
C GLU A 157 19.71 -0.02 22.61
N LYS A 158 19.45 1.23 22.21
CA LYS A 158 18.13 1.86 22.40
C LYS A 158 17.02 1.17 21.61
N GLU A 159 17.33 0.65 20.43
CA GLU A 159 16.37 -0.10 19.61
C GLU A 159 15.96 -1.41 20.29
N ASN A 160 16.90 -2.10 20.95
CA ASN A 160 16.64 -3.34 21.69
C ASN A 160 15.82 -3.12 22.98
N ASP A 161 16.07 -2.01 23.69
CA ASP A 161 15.34 -1.67 24.92
C ASP A 161 13.88 -1.25 24.64
N GLY A 162 13.59 -0.87 23.39
CA GLY A 162 12.29 -0.33 22.97
C GLY A 162 12.19 1.18 23.14
N LEU A 163 11.62 1.84 22.12
CA LEU A 163 11.48 3.31 22.08
C LEU A 163 10.53 3.84 23.15
N ASP A 164 9.54 3.05 23.58
CA ASP A 164 8.62 3.43 24.66
C ASP A 164 9.39 3.75 25.95
N TRP A 165 10.34 2.89 26.33
CA TRP A 165 11.19 3.13 27.50
C TRP A 165 12.20 4.24 27.25
N GLN A 166 12.91 4.20 26.12
CA GLN A 166 14.04 5.09 25.85
C GLN A 166 13.64 6.55 25.59
N GLU A 167 12.46 6.79 25.00
CA GLU A 167 11.99 8.13 24.66
C GLU A 167 10.85 8.62 25.58
N HIS A 168 10.07 7.71 26.18
CA HIS A 168 8.91 8.07 26.98
C HIS A 168 8.98 7.62 28.45
N GLY A 169 9.94 6.78 28.84
CA GLY A 169 10.09 6.30 30.23
C GLY A 169 8.93 5.43 30.70
N GLU A 170 8.15 4.88 29.77
CA GLU A 170 6.95 4.09 30.04
C GLU A 170 6.99 2.77 29.26
N ILE A 171 6.26 1.77 29.73
CA ILE A 171 6.10 0.48 29.05
C ILE A 171 4.65 0.39 28.57
N ALA A 172 4.43 0.35 27.26
CA ALA A 172 3.07 0.34 26.70
C ALA A 172 2.26 -0.90 27.11
N TYR A 173 2.92 -2.05 27.33
CA TYR A 173 2.28 -3.30 27.70
C TYR A 173 2.99 -4.00 28.86
N LEU A 174 2.32 -4.08 30.01
CA LEU A 174 2.79 -4.76 31.24
C LEU A 174 3.03 -6.27 31.08
N SER A 175 2.64 -6.86 29.94
CA SER A 175 2.62 -8.32 29.75
C SER A 175 3.95 -8.94 29.29
N LEU A 176 4.96 -8.13 28.96
CA LEU A 176 6.27 -8.66 28.51
C LEU A 176 7.22 -9.02 29.67
N GLU A 177 6.87 -8.68 30.91
CA GLU A 177 7.66 -9.07 32.10
C GLU A 177 7.48 -10.53 32.56
N LYS A 178 6.66 -11.35 31.88
CA LYS A 178 6.28 -12.69 32.37
C LYS A 178 6.92 -13.90 31.70
N ASN A 179 8.00 -13.74 30.94
CA ASN A 179 8.75 -14.86 30.37
C ASN A 179 10.27 -14.73 30.57
N GLU A 180 10.69 -14.43 31.80
CA GLU A 180 11.98 -14.92 32.33
C GLU A 180 11.73 -16.13 33.25
#